data_AF-A0A2T0WUP5-F1
#
_entry.id   AF-A0A2T0WUP5-F1
#
_cell.length_a   1.000
_cell.length_b   1.000
_cell.length_c   1.000
_cell.angle_alpha   90.00
_cell.angle_beta   90.00
_cell.angle_gamma   90.00
#
_symmetry.space_group_name_H-M   'P 1'
#
loop_
_entity.id
_entity.type
_entity.pdbx_description
1 polymer ?
#
loop_
_entity_poly.entity_id
_entity_poly.type
_entity_poly.pdbx_seq_one_letter_code
_entity_poly.pdbx_strand_id
1 'polypeptide(L)'
;MKKIKVGALISSLLTILTMSVQAQKIYDVDVEVRENSIVINNTALDMIEDERHASAVKILESVLEDDPSFHPAYLNYYRAGRNVDEKVEKVVNVLKKGLEIFEEDDEMAYYLGNLLQKEQRFDEAILAYTDAINYSKINGEDFPLVWAYYFNRGNCYLKTNQYKKAIPDYDYGLTLSPDNYDILTNRGYAYFRTDKKEAACKDWKTALELGSTVTEKYLQSYCK
;
A
#
# COMPACT_ATOMS: atom_id res chain seq x y z
N MET A 1 -3.90 29.85 60.81
CA MET A 1 -4.08 28.75 59.83
C MET A 1 -3.98 29.31 58.42
N LYS A 2 -2.97 28.90 57.65
CA LYS A 2 -2.65 29.40 56.31
C LYS A 2 -3.67 28.91 55.28
N LYS A 3 -4.25 29.82 54.49
CA LYS A 3 -5.02 29.50 53.28
C LYS A 3 -4.03 29.21 52.14
N ILE A 4 -4.04 27.99 51.62
CA ILE A 4 -3.31 27.64 50.39
C ILE A 4 -4.25 27.91 49.22
N LYS A 5 -3.85 28.83 48.33
CA LYS A 5 -4.49 29.06 47.02
C LYS A 5 -4.17 27.84 46.14
N VAL A 6 -5.17 27.01 45.85
CA VAL A 6 -5.11 26.04 44.75
C VAL A 6 -5.61 26.78 43.51
N GLY A 7 -4.70 27.52 42.88
CA GLY A 7 -4.93 28.19 41.61
C GLY A 7 -3.64 28.07 40.79
N ALA A 8 -3.80 27.72 39.51
CA ALA A 8 -2.75 27.41 38.53
C ALA A 8 -2.22 25.96 38.57
N LEU A 9 -3.00 25.04 38.00
CA LEU A 9 -2.49 23.81 37.37
C LEU A 9 -3.45 23.20 36.33
N ILE A 10 -4.66 23.74 36.17
CA ILE A 10 -5.64 23.25 35.17
C ILE A 10 -5.46 23.94 33.79
N SER A 11 -4.75 25.07 33.71
CA SER A 11 -4.64 25.82 32.44
C SER A 11 -3.52 25.34 31.51
N SER A 12 -2.61 24.46 31.95
CA SER A 12 -1.50 23.95 31.14
C SER A 12 -1.75 22.56 30.57
N LEU A 13 -2.79 21.83 31.02
CA LEU A 13 -3.20 20.57 30.39
C LEU A 13 -4.12 20.81 29.17
N LEU A 14 -4.85 21.93 29.16
CA LEU A 14 -5.78 22.26 28.08
C LEU A 14 -5.08 22.78 26.81
N THR A 15 -3.81 23.18 26.91
CA THR A 15 -3.03 23.72 25.78
C THR A 15 -2.21 22.66 25.04
N ILE A 16 -2.13 21.43 25.56
CA ILE A 16 -1.44 20.30 24.88
C ILE A 16 -2.44 19.47 24.05
N LEU A 17 -3.75 19.62 24.29
CA LEU A 17 -4.81 19.01 23.46
C LEU A 17 -5.21 19.87 22.26
N THR A 18 -4.27 20.65 21.71
CA THR A 18 -4.40 21.27 20.38
C THR A 18 -3.51 20.57 19.36
N MET A 19 -3.25 19.27 19.55
CA MET A 19 -2.85 18.42 18.45
C MET A 19 -4.09 18.20 17.59
N SER A 20 -4.09 18.87 16.43
CA SER A 20 -4.96 18.66 15.27
C SER A 20 -5.98 17.52 15.42
N VAL A 21 -7.11 17.80 16.06
CA VAL A 21 -8.33 17.10 15.70
C VAL A 21 -8.72 17.74 14.36
N GLN A 22 -8.13 17.25 13.28
CA GLN A 22 -8.85 17.30 12.01
C GLN A 22 -10.21 16.68 12.34
N ALA A 23 -11.30 17.43 12.15
CA ALA A 23 -12.62 16.90 12.44
C ALA A 23 -12.83 15.70 11.50
N GLN A 24 -12.58 14.49 11.99
CA GLN A 24 -12.83 13.29 11.23
C GLN A 24 -14.31 13.34 10.86
N LYS A 25 -14.58 13.30 9.56
CA LYS A 25 -15.93 13.46 9.05
C LYS A 25 -16.78 12.32 9.62
N ILE A 26 -17.69 12.66 10.54
CA ILE A 26 -18.61 11.68 11.11
C ILE A 26 -19.64 11.36 10.03
N TYR A 27 -19.60 10.13 9.53
CA TYR A 27 -20.60 9.62 8.60
C TYR A 27 -21.73 8.99 9.39
N ASP A 28 -22.83 9.74 9.53
CA ASP A 28 -24.09 9.21 10.07
C ASP A 28 -24.83 8.51 8.94
N VAL A 29 -24.73 7.19 8.89
CA VAL A 29 -25.32 6.34 7.86
C VAL A 29 -26.40 5.49 8.48
N ASP A 30 -27.59 5.51 7.87
CA ASP A 30 -28.72 4.72 8.32
C ASP A 30 -28.39 3.21 8.36
N VAL A 31 -28.91 2.51 9.35
CA VAL A 31 -28.65 1.06 9.54
C VAL A 31 -29.10 0.26 8.31
N GLU A 32 -30.24 0.61 7.71
CA GLU A 32 -30.75 -0.04 6.50
C GLU A 32 -29.79 0.16 5.31
N VAL A 33 -29.22 1.36 5.19
CA VAL A 33 -28.21 1.67 4.15
C VAL A 33 -26.94 0.86 4.37
N ARG A 34 -26.49 0.72 5.63
CA ARG A 34 -25.33 -0.11 5.97
C ARG A 34 -25.57 -1.60 5.66
N GLU A 35 -26.73 -2.13 6.04
CA GLU A 35 -27.10 -3.52 5.76
C GLU A 35 -27.14 -3.79 4.25
N ASN A 36 -27.74 -2.88 3.48
CA ASN A 36 -27.75 -2.97 2.02
C ASN A 36 -26.33 -2.91 1.42
N SER A 37 -25.45 -2.07 1.95
CA SER A 37 -24.04 -1.97 1.52
C SER A 37 -23.29 -3.28 1.71
N ILE A 38 -23.53 -3.99 2.83
CA ILE A 38 -22.96 -5.32 3.09
C ILE A 38 -23.45 -6.33 2.05
N VAL A 39 -24.76 -6.35 1.76
CA VAL A 39 -25.36 -7.27 0.78
C VAL A 39 -24.82 -7.03 -0.63
N ILE A 40 -24.76 -5.77 -1.05
CA ILE A 40 -24.23 -5.39 -2.37
C ILE A 40 -22.75 -5.75 -2.46
N ASN A 41 -21.97 -5.50 -1.41
CA ASN A 41 -20.55 -5.84 -1.39
C ASN A 41 -20.29 -7.34 -1.50
N ASN A 42 -21.06 -8.17 -0.81
CA ASN A 42 -20.96 -9.63 -0.94
C ASN A 42 -21.34 -10.08 -2.36
N THR A 43 -22.39 -9.50 -2.94
CA THR A 43 -22.77 -9.74 -4.34
C THR A 43 -21.65 -9.32 -5.31
N ALA A 44 -20.94 -8.23 -5.02
CA ALA A 44 -19.82 -7.77 -5.84
C ALA A 44 -18.62 -8.72 -5.76
N LEU A 45 -18.37 -9.33 -4.59
CA LEU A 45 -17.34 -10.37 -4.44
C LEU A 45 -17.66 -11.58 -5.32
N ASP A 46 -18.89 -12.10 -5.28
CA ASP A 46 -19.32 -13.20 -6.15
C ASP A 46 -19.13 -12.84 -7.64
N MET A 47 -19.48 -11.60 -8.02
CA MET A 47 -19.24 -11.11 -9.38
C MET A 47 -17.76 -11.01 -9.75
N ILE A 48 -16.86 -10.69 -8.80
CA ILE A 48 -15.42 -10.64 -9.05
C ILE A 48 -14.89 -12.06 -9.28
N GLU A 49 -15.35 -13.04 -8.50
CA GLU A 49 -15.00 -14.45 -8.65
C GLU A 49 -15.49 -15.02 -9.99
N ASP A 50 -16.68 -14.61 -10.44
CA ASP A 50 -17.25 -14.95 -11.74
C ASP A 50 -16.64 -14.16 -12.92
N GLU A 51 -15.57 -13.38 -12.71
CA GLU A 51 -14.93 -12.48 -13.69
C GLU A 51 -15.86 -11.39 -14.27
N ARG A 52 -17.02 -11.16 -13.65
CA ARG A 52 -18.01 -10.12 -14.01
C ARG A 52 -17.61 -8.75 -13.45
N HIS A 53 -16.35 -8.38 -13.62
CA HIS A 53 -15.72 -7.19 -13.06
C HIS A 53 -16.47 -5.89 -13.36
N ALA A 54 -16.94 -5.69 -14.59
CA ALA A 54 -17.67 -4.47 -14.96
C ALA A 54 -19.01 -4.33 -14.21
N SER A 55 -19.68 -5.45 -13.91
CA SER A 55 -20.92 -5.47 -13.12
C SER A 55 -20.64 -5.20 -11.65
N ALA A 56 -19.60 -5.82 -11.09
CA ALA A 56 -19.15 -5.59 -9.72
C ALA A 56 -18.83 -4.10 -9.49
N VAL A 57 -18.05 -3.49 -10.40
CA VAL A 57 -17.75 -2.05 -10.35
C VAL A 57 -19.05 -1.24 -10.30
N LYS A 58 -20.02 -1.54 -11.17
CA LYS A 58 -21.27 -0.77 -11.25
C LYS A 58 -22.07 -0.79 -9.94
N ILE A 59 -22.18 -1.95 -9.27
CA ILE A 59 -22.93 -2.03 -8.01
C ILE A 59 -22.14 -1.48 -6.83
N LEU A 60 -20.81 -1.52 -6.87
CA LEU A 60 -19.98 -0.88 -5.85
C LEU A 60 -20.03 0.65 -5.93
N GLU A 61 -20.28 1.22 -7.11
CA GLU A 61 -20.49 2.68 -7.25
C GLU A 61 -21.67 3.17 -6.41
N SER A 62 -22.78 2.42 -6.34
CA SER A 62 -23.93 2.82 -5.51
C SER A 62 -23.58 2.76 -4.02
N VAL A 63 -22.79 1.77 -3.58
CA VAL A 63 -22.33 1.71 -2.18
C VAL A 63 -21.46 2.92 -1.83
N LEU A 64 -20.55 3.32 -2.71
CA LEU A 64 -19.66 4.47 -2.47
C LEU A 64 -20.39 5.84 -2.50
N GLU A 65 -21.59 5.87 -3.08
CA GLU A 65 -22.49 7.03 -3.09
C GLU A 65 -23.35 7.07 -1.83
N ASP A 66 -24.01 5.96 -1.49
CA ASP A 66 -24.97 5.87 -0.38
C ASP A 66 -24.30 5.73 0.99
N ASP A 67 -23.21 4.95 1.05
CA ASP A 67 -22.42 4.68 2.26
C ASP A 67 -20.91 4.89 2.00
N PRO A 68 -20.46 6.15 1.86
CA PRO A 68 -19.05 6.46 1.64
C PRO A 68 -18.12 6.03 2.78
N SER A 69 -18.66 5.63 3.93
CA SER A 69 -17.91 5.13 5.08
C SER A 69 -17.76 3.60 5.11
N PHE A 70 -18.32 2.89 4.13
CA PHE A 70 -18.16 1.44 4.01
C PHE A 70 -16.83 1.08 3.36
N HIS A 71 -15.80 0.96 4.19
CA HIS A 71 -14.43 0.63 3.79
C HIS A 71 -14.29 -0.52 2.79
N PRO A 72 -14.96 -1.69 2.96
CA PRO A 72 -14.79 -2.83 2.05
C PRO A 72 -15.13 -2.52 0.59
N ALA A 73 -16.04 -1.58 0.34
CA ALA A 73 -16.41 -1.20 -1.01
C ALA A 73 -15.23 -0.61 -1.79
N TYR A 74 -14.35 0.16 -1.15
CA TYR A 74 -13.18 0.75 -1.82
C TYR A 74 -12.18 -0.32 -2.26
N LEU A 75 -11.90 -1.29 -1.40
CA LEU A 75 -10.97 -2.38 -1.70
C LEU A 75 -11.54 -3.31 -2.78
N ASN A 76 -12.83 -3.63 -2.71
CA ASN A 76 -13.48 -4.45 -3.72
C ASN A 76 -13.67 -3.70 -5.06
N TYR A 77 -13.83 -2.38 -5.01
CA TYR A 77 -13.84 -1.54 -6.21
C TYR A 77 -12.49 -1.58 -6.92
N TYR A 78 -11.38 -1.54 -6.16
CA TYR A 78 -10.05 -1.79 -6.70
C TYR A 78 -9.92 -3.19 -7.32
N ARG A 79 -10.32 -4.25 -6.61
CA ARG A 79 -10.22 -5.64 -7.10
C ARG A 79 -10.97 -5.84 -8.42
N ALA A 80 -12.17 -5.28 -8.54
CA ALA A 80 -12.96 -5.33 -9.77
C ALA A 80 -12.40 -4.42 -10.86
N GLY A 81 -11.94 -3.21 -10.52
CA GLY A 81 -11.59 -2.18 -11.50
C GLY A 81 -10.16 -2.24 -12.04
N ARG A 82 -9.21 -2.89 -11.34
CA ARG A 82 -7.77 -2.82 -11.68
C ARG A 82 -7.39 -3.38 -13.06
N ASN A 83 -8.24 -4.22 -13.66
CA ASN A 83 -8.02 -4.85 -14.97
C ASN A 83 -9.00 -4.37 -16.06
N VAL A 84 -9.79 -3.34 -15.77
CA VAL A 84 -10.72 -2.74 -16.74
C VAL A 84 -10.12 -1.42 -17.22
N ASP A 85 -9.43 -1.46 -18.36
CA ASP A 85 -8.58 -0.35 -18.84
C ASP A 85 -9.32 1.00 -18.93
N GLU A 86 -10.58 1.01 -19.38
CA GLU A 86 -11.41 2.23 -19.46
C GLU A 86 -11.65 2.90 -18.09
N LYS A 87 -11.42 2.19 -16.98
CA LYS A 87 -11.79 2.62 -15.62
C LYS A 87 -10.61 2.86 -14.69
N VAL A 88 -9.35 2.63 -15.07
CA VAL A 88 -8.21 2.70 -14.14
C VAL A 88 -8.12 4.05 -13.41
N GLU A 89 -8.25 5.17 -14.12
CA GLU A 89 -8.21 6.50 -13.47
C GLU A 89 -9.39 6.72 -12.50
N LYS A 90 -10.56 6.14 -12.79
CA LYS A 90 -11.70 6.17 -11.87
C LYS A 90 -11.38 5.42 -10.58
N VAL A 91 -10.69 4.28 -10.67
CA VAL A 91 -10.24 3.53 -9.49
C VAL A 91 -9.21 4.31 -8.69
N VAL A 92 -8.25 4.96 -9.35
CA VAL A 92 -7.28 5.86 -8.69
C VAL A 92 -8.01 6.93 -7.87
N ASN A 93 -9.01 7.59 -8.46
CA ASN A 93 -9.78 8.64 -7.79
C ASN A 93 -10.63 8.10 -6.62
N VAL A 94 -11.22 6.91 -6.77
CA VAL A 94 -11.96 6.26 -5.67
C VAL A 94 -11.04 5.94 -4.49
N LEU A 95 -9.85 5.40 -4.73
CA LEU A 95 -8.90 5.11 -3.65
C LEU A 95 -8.38 6.39 -2.98
N LYS A 96 -8.10 7.45 -3.76
CA LYS A 96 -7.73 8.75 -3.18
C LYS A 96 -8.85 9.30 -2.27
N LYS A 97 -10.11 9.24 -2.70
CA LYS A 97 -11.26 9.62 -1.87
C LYS A 97 -11.38 8.73 -0.62
N GLY A 98 -11.13 7.44 -0.74
CA GLY A 98 -11.12 6.52 0.39
C GLY A 98 -10.05 6.90 1.42
N LEU A 99 -8.85 7.26 0.99
CA LEU A 99 -7.76 7.71 1.86
C LEU A 99 -8.01 9.06 2.53
N GLU A 100 -8.92 9.90 2.00
CA GLU A 100 -9.42 11.10 2.69
C GLU A 100 -10.40 10.77 3.83
N ILE A 101 -10.94 9.55 3.87
CA ILE A 101 -11.96 9.09 4.83
C ILE A 101 -11.36 8.14 5.87
N PHE A 102 -10.60 7.16 5.40
CA PHE A 102 -9.87 6.17 6.18
C PHE A 102 -8.41 6.62 6.23
N GLU A 103 -8.16 7.57 7.12
CA GLU A 103 -6.80 8.02 7.39
C GLU A 103 -5.94 6.83 7.83
N GLU A 104 -4.67 6.85 7.42
CA GLU A 104 -3.68 5.84 7.81
C GLU A 104 -3.99 4.40 7.35
N ASP A 105 -4.76 4.24 6.27
CA ASP A 105 -5.03 2.94 5.64
C ASP A 105 -3.86 2.49 4.74
N ASP A 106 -3.03 1.59 5.25
CA ASP A 106 -1.86 1.06 4.55
C ASP A 106 -2.22 0.15 3.36
N GLU A 107 -3.28 -0.67 3.47
CA GLU A 107 -3.73 -1.54 2.37
C GLU A 107 -4.24 -0.71 1.19
N MET A 108 -5.03 0.33 1.45
CA MET A 108 -5.57 1.21 0.42
C MET A 108 -4.48 2.05 -0.25
N ALA A 109 -3.53 2.58 0.52
CA ALA A 109 -2.36 3.28 -0.01
C ALA A 109 -1.50 2.35 -0.88
N TYR A 110 -1.31 1.10 -0.47
CA TYR A 110 -0.61 0.08 -1.26
C TYR A 110 -1.34 -0.22 -2.58
N TYR A 111 -2.66 -0.38 -2.57
CA TYR A 111 -3.45 -0.60 -3.78
C TYR A 111 -3.43 0.60 -4.74
N LEU A 112 -3.42 1.82 -4.20
CA LEU A 112 -3.20 3.02 -5.00
C LEU A 112 -1.82 2.99 -5.66
N GLY A 113 -0.77 2.64 -4.91
CA GLY A 113 0.58 2.45 -5.45
C GLY A 113 0.65 1.42 -6.58
N ASN A 114 -0.02 0.28 -6.43
CA ASN A 114 -0.08 -0.77 -7.45
C ASN A 114 -0.71 -0.28 -8.77
N LEU A 115 -1.80 0.48 -8.70
CA LEU A 115 -2.42 1.05 -9.90
C LEU A 115 -1.51 2.07 -10.58
N LEU A 116 -0.95 3.00 -9.79
CA LEU A 116 -0.06 4.04 -10.33
C LEU A 116 1.18 3.41 -10.99
N GLN A 117 1.73 2.35 -10.39
CA GLN A 117 2.83 1.59 -10.98
C GLN A 117 2.44 0.91 -12.30
N LYS A 118 1.24 0.30 -12.38
CA LYS A 118 0.72 -0.32 -13.61
C LYS A 118 0.61 0.72 -14.74
N GLU A 119 0.16 1.92 -14.41
CA GLU A 119 0.07 3.06 -15.34
C GLU A 119 1.42 3.77 -15.57
N GLN A 120 2.53 3.22 -15.04
CA GLN A 120 3.88 3.79 -15.15
C GLN A 120 4.03 5.19 -14.55
N ARG A 121 3.12 5.60 -13.68
CA ARG A 121 3.16 6.84 -12.87
C ARG A 121 4.07 6.63 -11.66
N PHE A 122 5.34 6.31 -11.93
CA PHE A 122 6.27 5.80 -10.91
C PHE A 122 6.50 6.75 -9.74
N ASP A 123 6.56 8.07 -9.98
CA ASP A 123 6.76 9.04 -8.91
C ASP A 123 5.56 9.10 -7.95
N GLU A 124 4.34 9.06 -8.48
CA GLU A 124 3.14 8.98 -7.64
C GLU A 124 3.03 7.63 -6.93
N ALA A 125 3.40 6.53 -7.59
CA ALA A 125 3.44 5.21 -6.96
C ALA A 125 4.43 5.16 -5.79
N ILE A 126 5.60 5.80 -5.93
CA ILE A 126 6.59 5.92 -4.85
C ILE A 126 6.01 6.65 -3.64
N LEU A 127 5.23 7.72 -3.85
CA LEU A 127 4.55 8.42 -2.75
C LEU A 127 3.50 7.53 -2.08
N ALA A 128 2.63 6.90 -2.86
CA ALA A 128 1.59 6.02 -2.31
C ALA A 128 2.17 4.83 -1.51
N TYR A 129 3.24 4.19 -2.00
CA TYR A 129 3.93 3.15 -1.23
C TYR A 129 4.67 3.71 0.00
N THR A 130 5.12 4.96 -0.05
CA THR A 130 5.72 5.61 1.12
C THR A 130 4.69 5.83 2.22
N ASP A 131 3.48 6.27 1.84
CA ASP A 131 2.37 6.40 2.77
C ASP A 131 2.00 5.03 3.35
N ALA A 132 1.86 3.99 2.51
CA ALA A 132 1.59 2.62 2.97
C ALA A 132 2.63 2.12 3.99
N ILE A 133 3.92 2.35 3.74
CA ILE A 133 5.02 1.99 4.67
C ILE A 133 4.97 2.80 5.98
N ASN A 134 4.56 4.07 5.93
CA ASN A 134 4.45 4.88 7.13
C ASN A 134 3.27 4.43 7.99
N TYR A 135 2.13 4.13 7.35
CA TYR A 135 0.92 3.65 8.00
C TYR A 135 1.10 2.24 8.56
N SER A 136 1.80 1.34 7.87
CA SER A 136 2.06 -0.02 8.38
C SER A 136 2.88 -0.01 9.68
N LYS A 137 3.75 1.00 9.88
CA LYS A 137 4.50 1.17 11.13
C LYS A 137 3.62 1.62 12.30
N ILE A 138 2.49 2.24 12.01
CA ILE A 138 1.48 2.66 13.00
C ILE A 138 0.53 1.48 13.29
N ASN A 139 0.05 0.82 12.24
CA ASN A 139 -0.95 -0.26 12.30
C ASN A 139 -0.39 -1.61 12.74
N GLY A 140 0.93 -1.79 12.60
CA GLY A 140 1.64 -3.05 12.85
C GLY A 140 1.99 -3.77 11.55
N GLU A 141 3.19 -4.34 11.51
CA GLU A 141 3.72 -5.01 10.31
C GLU A 141 3.43 -6.52 10.26
N ASP A 142 2.56 -7.02 11.15
CA ASP A 142 2.12 -8.42 11.17
C ASP A 142 1.22 -8.77 9.95
N PHE A 143 0.78 -7.76 9.19
CA PHE A 143 0.00 -7.95 7.98
C PHE A 143 0.85 -8.65 6.89
N PRO A 144 0.39 -9.78 6.29
CA PRO A 144 1.22 -10.61 5.41
C PRO A 144 1.78 -9.95 4.15
N LEU A 145 1.34 -8.74 3.81
CA LEU A 145 1.73 -8.04 2.58
C LEU A 145 2.71 -6.88 2.80
N VAL A 146 3.14 -6.57 4.03
CA VAL A 146 4.02 -5.39 4.26
C VAL A 146 5.33 -5.48 3.49
N TRP A 147 5.93 -6.68 3.34
CA TRP A 147 7.12 -6.88 2.50
C TRP A 147 6.91 -6.37 1.05
N ALA A 148 5.69 -6.48 0.53
CA ALA A 148 5.34 -6.08 -0.83
C ALA A 148 5.32 -4.55 -0.99
N TYR A 149 5.07 -3.80 0.09
CA TYR A 149 5.07 -2.34 0.08
C TYR A 149 6.48 -1.83 -0.22
N TYR A 150 7.46 -2.37 0.52
CA TYR A 150 8.87 -2.11 0.29
C TYR A 150 9.34 -2.64 -1.07
N PHE A 151 9.01 -3.88 -1.41
CA PHE A 151 9.40 -4.46 -2.70
C PHE A 151 8.91 -3.64 -3.90
N ASN A 152 7.64 -3.22 -3.91
CA ASN A 152 7.08 -2.49 -5.04
C ASN A 152 7.57 -1.05 -5.11
N ARG A 153 7.82 -0.38 -3.97
CA ARG A 153 8.51 0.92 -3.97
C ARG A 153 9.94 0.80 -4.51
N GLY A 154 10.68 -0.23 -4.08
CA GLY A 154 11.98 -0.59 -4.62
C GLY A 154 11.95 -0.79 -6.14
N ASN A 155 10.93 -1.49 -6.65
CA ASN A 155 10.75 -1.70 -8.08
C ASN A 155 10.50 -0.38 -8.83
N CYS A 156 9.74 0.55 -8.26
CA CYS A 156 9.56 1.88 -8.84
C CYS A 156 10.87 2.69 -8.85
N TYR A 157 11.68 2.58 -7.80
CA TYR A 157 13.03 3.14 -7.79
C TYR A 157 13.93 2.51 -8.87
N LEU A 158 13.85 1.20 -9.12
CA LEU A 158 14.56 0.58 -10.24
C LEU A 158 14.13 1.15 -11.60
N LYS A 159 12.82 1.28 -11.84
CA LYS A 159 12.26 1.81 -13.08
C LYS A 159 12.63 3.28 -13.33
N THR A 160 12.84 4.04 -12.27
CA THR A 160 13.30 5.44 -12.32
C THR A 160 14.82 5.58 -12.16
N ASN A 161 15.58 4.47 -12.24
CA ASN A 161 17.04 4.42 -12.13
C ASN A 161 17.62 4.91 -10.78
N GLN A 162 16.81 4.96 -9.74
CA GLN A 162 17.20 5.35 -8.38
C GLN A 162 17.72 4.15 -7.57
N TYR A 163 18.68 3.40 -8.11
CA TYR A 163 19.15 2.12 -7.57
C TYR A 163 19.58 2.16 -6.10
N LYS A 164 20.26 3.24 -5.68
CA LYS A 164 20.69 3.42 -4.29
C LYS A 164 19.53 3.51 -3.31
N LYS A 165 18.37 4.05 -3.74
CA LYS A 165 17.15 4.13 -2.92
C LYS A 165 16.38 2.81 -2.87
N ALA A 166 16.50 1.97 -3.90
CA ALA A 166 15.83 0.66 -3.94
C ALA A 166 16.43 -0.35 -2.95
N ILE A 167 17.75 -0.30 -2.73
CA ILE A 167 18.48 -1.25 -1.86
C ILE A 167 17.88 -1.33 -0.44
N PRO A 168 17.71 -0.23 0.33
CA PRO A 168 17.16 -0.32 1.69
C PRO A 168 15.73 -0.86 1.73
N ASP A 169 14.93 -0.60 0.69
CA ASP A 169 13.58 -1.17 0.59
C ASP A 169 13.65 -2.70 0.42
N TYR A 170 14.54 -3.18 -0.45
CA TYR A 170 14.74 -4.63 -0.60
C TYR A 170 15.35 -5.29 0.63
N ASP A 171 16.28 -4.60 1.32
CA ASP A 171 16.85 -5.10 2.57
C ASP A 171 15.75 -5.33 3.61
N TYR A 172 14.84 -4.36 3.80
CA TYR A 172 13.74 -4.49 4.74
C TYR A 172 12.69 -5.51 4.27
N GLY A 173 12.36 -5.52 2.97
CA GLY A 173 11.49 -6.54 2.39
C GLY A 173 11.98 -7.96 2.66
N LEU A 174 13.29 -8.20 2.61
CA LEU A 174 13.91 -9.49 2.94
C LEU A 174 13.95 -9.78 4.45
N THR A 175 13.88 -8.78 5.33
CA THR A 175 13.69 -9.08 6.77
C THR A 175 12.30 -9.62 7.06
N LEU A 176 11.29 -9.21 6.27
CA LEU A 176 9.91 -9.64 6.39
C LEU A 176 9.62 -10.92 5.57
N SER A 177 10.31 -11.10 4.44
CA SER A 177 10.16 -12.27 3.56
C SER A 177 11.54 -12.79 3.11
N PRO A 178 12.26 -13.54 3.96
CA PRO A 178 13.67 -13.90 3.74
C PRO A 178 13.95 -14.73 2.49
N ASP A 179 12.99 -15.57 2.10
CA ASP A 179 13.15 -16.52 0.97
C ASP A 179 12.51 -15.99 -0.33
N ASN A 180 12.20 -14.69 -0.40
CA ASN A 180 11.62 -14.09 -1.59
C ASN A 180 12.68 -13.85 -2.67
N TYR A 181 12.75 -14.77 -3.64
CA TYR A 181 13.73 -14.72 -4.72
C TYR A 181 13.53 -13.52 -5.67
N ASP A 182 12.33 -12.94 -5.77
CA ASP A 182 12.09 -11.75 -6.59
C ASP A 182 12.76 -10.52 -5.97
N ILE A 183 12.67 -10.37 -4.65
CA ILE A 183 13.37 -9.32 -3.91
C ILE A 183 14.89 -9.49 -4.08
N LEU A 184 15.42 -10.70 -3.90
CA LEU A 184 16.86 -10.99 -4.11
C LEU A 184 17.30 -10.69 -5.55
N THR A 185 16.50 -11.09 -6.54
CA THR A 185 16.79 -10.83 -7.96
C THR A 185 16.93 -9.33 -8.23
N ASN A 186 15.98 -8.54 -7.75
CA ASN A 186 15.92 -7.10 -7.96
C ASN A 186 16.94 -6.32 -7.12
N ARG A 187 17.22 -6.75 -5.89
CA ARG A 187 18.29 -6.20 -5.07
C ARG A 187 19.66 -6.47 -5.68
N GLY A 188 19.87 -7.68 -6.21
CA GLY A 188 21.08 -8.02 -6.96
C GLY A 188 21.28 -7.10 -8.17
N TYR A 189 20.21 -6.79 -8.91
CA TYR A 189 20.26 -5.80 -9.98
C TYR A 189 20.60 -4.40 -9.47
N ALA A 190 19.98 -3.94 -8.38
CA ALA A 190 20.30 -2.65 -7.76
C ALA A 190 21.77 -2.58 -7.31
N TYR A 191 22.31 -3.66 -6.73
CA TYR A 191 23.71 -3.76 -6.34
C TYR A 191 24.65 -3.70 -7.54
N PHE A 192 24.34 -4.44 -8.61
CA PHE A 192 25.13 -4.40 -9.84
C PHE A 192 25.18 -2.98 -10.44
N ARG A 193 24.03 -2.29 -10.47
CA ARG A 193 23.93 -0.90 -10.96
C ARG A 193 24.55 0.15 -10.04
N THR A 194 25.01 -0.25 -8.86
CA THR A 194 25.71 0.61 -7.89
C THR A 194 27.14 0.13 -7.61
N ASP A 195 27.72 -0.60 -8.56
CA ASP A 195 29.10 -1.11 -8.53
C ASP A 195 29.41 -2.07 -7.37
N LYS A 196 28.37 -2.65 -6.75
CA LYS A 196 28.48 -3.66 -5.69
C LYS A 196 28.37 -5.07 -6.28
N LYS A 197 29.27 -5.39 -7.20
CA LYS A 197 29.24 -6.62 -8.02
C LYS A 197 29.19 -7.90 -7.16
N GLU A 198 30.01 -7.99 -6.12
CA GLU A 198 30.09 -9.17 -5.25
C GLU A 198 28.77 -9.41 -4.52
N ALA A 199 28.13 -8.35 -4.02
CA ALA A 199 26.83 -8.43 -3.38
C ALA A 199 25.74 -8.85 -4.38
N ALA A 200 25.78 -8.33 -5.61
CA ALA A 200 24.87 -8.72 -6.67
C ALA A 200 24.97 -10.21 -7.00
N CYS A 201 26.19 -10.72 -7.16
CA CYS A 201 26.45 -12.13 -7.44
C CYS A 201 26.00 -13.05 -6.31
N LYS A 202 26.16 -12.61 -5.05
CA LYS A 202 25.64 -13.33 -3.89
C LYS A 202 24.12 -13.43 -3.94
N ASP A 203 23.42 -12.32 -4.12
CA ASP A 203 21.96 -12.28 -4.17
C ASP A 203 21.41 -13.11 -5.34
N TRP A 204 22.00 -13.00 -6.53
CA TRP A 204 21.59 -13.77 -7.70
C TRP A 204 21.82 -15.27 -7.55
N LYS A 205 22.87 -15.68 -6.85
CA LYS A 205 23.13 -17.09 -6.52
C LYS A 205 22.06 -17.61 -5.57
N THR A 206 21.78 -16.91 -4.47
CA THR A 206 20.73 -17.30 -3.52
C THR A 206 19.35 -17.30 -4.19
N ALA A 207 19.04 -16.32 -5.04
CA ALA A 207 17.80 -16.31 -5.81
C ALA A 207 17.68 -17.53 -6.74
N LEU A 208 18.77 -17.97 -7.38
CA LEU A 208 18.77 -19.18 -8.21
C LEU A 208 18.51 -20.45 -7.38
N GLU A 209 19.15 -20.55 -6.20
CA GLU A 209 18.93 -21.65 -5.25
C GLU A 209 17.47 -21.73 -4.77
N LEU A 210 16.79 -20.58 -4.70
CA LEU A 210 15.37 -20.45 -4.35
C LEU A 210 14.41 -20.53 -5.55
N GLY A 211 14.92 -20.73 -6.78
CA GLY A 211 14.10 -21.02 -7.97
C GLY A 211 14.05 -19.91 -9.04
N SER A 212 14.73 -18.78 -8.86
CA SER A 212 14.81 -17.71 -9.86
C SER A 212 15.72 -18.11 -11.03
N THR A 213 15.17 -18.71 -12.07
CA THR A 213 15.96 -19.14 -13.25
C THR A 213 16.51 -17.96 -14.05
N VAL A 214 15.90 -16.77 -13.94
CA VAL A 214 16.38 -15.56 -14.63
C VAL A 214 17.78 -15.14 -14.16
N THR A 215 18.15 -15.44 -12.90
CA THR A 215 19.45 -15.05 -12.36
C THR A 215 20.60 -15.93 -12.84
N GLU A 216 20.32 -17.10 -13.42
CA GLU A 216 21.35 -17.94 -14.06
C GLU A 216 22.10 -17.14 -15.14
N LYS A 217 21.36 -16.42 -15.99
CA LYS A 217 21.95 -15.57 -17.03
C LYS A 217 22.78 -14.44 -16.43
N TYR A 218 22.33 -13.84 -15.32
CA TYR A 218 23.08 -12.78 -14.63
C TYR A 218 24.40 -13.30 -14.06
N LEU A 219 24.39 -14.47 -13.43
CA LEU A 219 25.58 -15.12 -12.91
C LEU A 219 26.59 -15.42 -14.03
N GLN A 220 26.13 -16.01 -15.13
CA GLN A 220 26.98 -16.32 -16.28
C GLN A 220 27.56 -15.06 -16.93
N SER A 221 26.81 -13.95 -16.96
CA SER A 221 27.23 -12.72 -17.63
C SER A 221 28.15 -11.87 -16.77
N TYR A 222 27.88 -11.83 -15.47
CA TYR A 222 28.45 -10.82 -14.58
C TYR A 222 29.26 -11.39 -13.43
N CYS A 223 29.17 -12.68 -13.08
CA CYS A 223 29.77 -13.23 -11.86
C CYS A 223 30.93 -14.21 -12.10
N LYS A 224 31.59 -14.05 -13.25
CA LYS A 224 32.85 -14.75 -13.57
C LYS A 224 34.02 -14.19 -12.78
#